data_AF-A0A6N9PAQ7-F1
#
_entry.id   AF-A0A6N9PAQ7-F1
#
_cell.length_a   1.000
_cell.length_b   1.000
_cell.length_c   1.000
_cell.angle_alpha   90.00
_cell.angle_beta   90.00
_cell.angle_gamma   90.00
#
_symmetry.space_group_name_H-M   'P 1'
#
loop_
_entity.id
_entity.type
_entity.pdbx_description
1 polymer ?
#
loop_
_entity_poly.entity_id
_entity_poly.type
_entity_poly.pdbx_seq_one_letter_code
_entity_poly.pdbx_strand_id
1 'polypeptide(L)'
;MRESMVRELYYGNISPWERKRAYPPERIALTDKIDDIVQHFKNLLSPEEYKKFAEMQELESQVDVEDAVDLFEHAFCMGVRLMIDIFGYTEID
;
A
#
# COMPACT_ATOMS: atom_id res chain seq x y z
N MET A 1 2.00 10.29 -31.06
CA MET A 1 2.69 9.17 -30.38
C MET A 1 2.21 9.17 -28.95
N ARG A 2 1.75 8.02 -28.42
CA ARG A 2 1.39 7.91 -27.00
C ARG A 2 2.69 8.08 -26.20
N GLU A 3 2.74 9.01 -25.25
CA GLU A 3 3.94 9.19 -24.42
C GLU A 3 4.23 7.90 -23.65
N SER A 4 5.52 7.58 -23.52
CA SER A 4 5.96 6.38 -22.81
C SER A 4 5.52 6.46 -21.35
N MET A 5 4.76 5.47 -20.89
CA MET A 5 4.31 5.39 -19.50
C MET A 5 5.48 5.44 -18.50
N VAL A 6 6.65 4.94 -18.90
CA VAL A 6 7.89 5.02 -18.10
C VAL A 6 8.38 6.46 -17.97
N ARG A 7 8.24 7.26 -19.03
CA ARG A 7 8.62 8.68 -19.03
C ARG A 7 7.67 9.49 -18.14
N GLU A 8 6.37 9.21 -18.22
CA GLU A 8 5.37 9.84 -17.35
C GLU A 8 5.57 9.47 -15.87
N LEU A 9 5.93 8.22 -15.56
CA LEU A 9 6.33 7.80 -14.21
C LEU A 9 7.59 8.52 -13.74
N TYR A 10 8.62 8.63 -14.60
CA TYR A 10 9.89 9.29 -14.25
C TYR A 10 9.72 10.77 -13.89
N TYR A 11 8.89 11.50 -14.66
CA TYR A 11 8.60 12.91 -14.37
C TYR A 11 7.52 13.10 -13.30
N GLY A 12 6.95 12.01 -12.75
CA GLY A 12 5.92 12.07 -11.72
C GLY A 12 4.55 12.53 -12.23
N ASN A 13 4.34 12.53 -13.54
CA ASN A 13 3.05 12.88 -14.16
C ASN A 13 1.99 11.79 -13.97
N ILE A 14 2.43 10.56 -13.72
CA ILE A 14 1.58 9.45 -13.26
C ILE A 14 2.19 8.93 -11.98
N SER A 15 1.38 8.86 -10.93
CA SER A 15 1.80 8.24 -9.66
C SER A 15 1.05 6.93 -9.44
N PRO A 16 1.72 5.83 -9.07
CA PRO A 16 1.02 4.62 -8.59
C PRO A 16 0.08 4.90 -7.40
N TRP A 17 0.34 6.01 -6.70
CA TRP A 17 -0.40 6.46 -5.52
C TRP A 17 -1.50 7.47 -5.83
N GLU A 18 -1.70 7.87 -7.10
CA GLU A 18 -2.70 8.87 -7.52
C GLU A 18 -4.15 8.40 -7.40
N ARG A 19 -4.37 7.12 -7.05
CA ARG A 19 -5.72 6.62 -6.79
C ARG A 19 -6.38 7.51 -5.74
N LYS A 20 -7.40 8.26 -6.17
CA LYS A 20 -8.33 8.95 -5.26
C LYS A 20 -8.92 7.85 -4.37
N ARG A 21 -8.43 7.76 -3.13
CA ARG A 21 -8.81 6.68 -2.21
C ARG A 21 -10.25 6.92 -1.77
N ALA A 22 -11.19 6.41 -2.56
CA ALA A 22 -12.57 6.23 -2.12
C ALA A 22 -12.57 4.99 -1.23
N TYR A 23 -12.59 5.20 0.08
CA TYR A 23 -12.68 4.08 1.01
C TYR A 23 -14.11 3.56 1.01
N PRO A 24 -14.31 2.24 0.82
CA PRO A 24 -15.63 1.68 0.95
C PRO A 24 -16.14 1.87 2.38
N PRO A 25 -17.46 2.00 2.60
CA PRO A 25 -18.03 2.17 3.93
C PRO A 25 -17.56 1.12 4.95
N GLU A 26 -17.31 -0.11 4.48
CA GLU A 26 -16.77 -1.20 5.29
C GLU A 26 -15.39 -0.88 5.87
N ARG A 27 -14.50 -0.28 5.07
CA ARG A 27 -13.17 0.13 5.54
C ARG A 27 -13.27 1.27 6.53
N ILE A 28 -14.17 2.24 6.30
CA ILE A 28 -14.41 3.34 7.23
C ILE A 28 -14.85 2.78 8.59
N ALA A 29 -15.83 1.87 8.60
CA ALA A 29 -16.31 1.23 9.83
C ALA A 29 -15.23 0.42 10.56
N LEU A 30 -14.26 -0.16 9.84
CA LEU A 30 -13.10 -0.80 10.47
C LEU A 30 -12.17 0.23 11.12
N THR A 31 -11.91 1.36 10.44
CA THR A 31 -11.11 2.45 11.01
C THR A 31 -11.77 3.03 12.26
N ASP A 32 -13.08 3.27 12.24
CA ASP A 32 -13.82 3.75 13.41
C ASP A 32 -13.67 2.80 14.61
N LYS A 33 -13.76 1.47 14.38
CA LYS A 33 -13.56 0.47 15.43
C LYS A 33 -12.13 0.47 15.99
N ILE A 34 -11.13 0.67 15.13
CA ILE A 34 -9.73 0.77 15.54
C ILE A 34 -9.58 2.00 16.44
N ASP A 35 -10.14 3.14 16.04
CA ASP A 35 -10.09 4.39 16.82
C ASP A 35 -10.76 4.23 18.19
N ASP A 36 -11.93 3.58 18.25
CA ASP A 36 -12.62 3.27 19.51
C ASP A 36 -11.75 2.43 20.46
N ILE A 37 -11.05 1.41 19.93
CA ILE A 37 -10.14 0.56 20.70
C ILE A 37 -8.93 1.37 21.19
N VAL A 38 -8.35 2.22 20.34
CA VAL A 38 -7.23 3.09 20.72
C VAL A 38 -7.63 4.06 21.82
N GLN A 39 -8.82 4.68 21.73
CA GLN A 39 -9.33 5.54 22.80
C GLN A 39 -9.57 4.78 24.10
N HIS A 40 -10.05 3.53 24.03
CA HIS A 40 -10.18 2.69 25.22
C HIS A 40 -8.83 2.50 25.93
N PHE A 41 -7.79 2.10 25.21
CA PHE A 41 -6.46 1.89 25.80
C PHE A 41 -5.81 3.20 26.27
N LYS A 42 -6.06 4.31 25.59
CA LYS A 42 -5.59 5.64 26.03
C LYS A 42 -6.12 6.04 27.40
N ASN A 43 -7.36 5.65 27.71
CA ASN A 43 -7.98 5.96 28.99
C ASN A 43 -7.67 4.92 30.08
N LEU A 44 -7.31 3.69 29.70
CA LEU A 44 -7.04 2.58 30.61
C LEU A 44 -5.58 2.55 31.08
N LEU A 45 -4.63 2.82 30.18
CA LEU A 45 -3.19 2.66 30.42
C LEU A 45 -2.57 3.90 31.07
N SER A 46 -1.47 3.70 31.81
CA SER A 46 -0.65 4.83 32.24
C SER A 46 -0.01 5.52 31.03
N PRO A 47 0.43 6.80 31.16
CA PRO A 47 1.06 7.51 30.04
C PRO A 47 2.30 6.81 29.47
N GLU A 48 3.10 6.15 30.31
CA GLU A 48 4.30 5.41 29.88
C GLU A 48 3.93 4.14 29.11
N GLU A 49 2.94 3.38 29.58
CA GLU A 49 2.44 2.18 28.91
C GLU A 49 1.75 2.52 27.58
N TYR A 50 0.95 3.59 27.56
CA TYR A 50 0.32 4.05 26.32
C TYR A 50 1.37 4.51 25.29
N LYS A 51 2.46 5.14 25.73
CA LYS A 51 3.57 5.50 24.84
C LYS A 51 4.19 4.25 24.20
N LYS A 52 4.39 3.18 24.97
CA LYS A 52 4.90 1.90 24.42
C LYS A 52 3.89 1.22 23.49
N PHE A 53 2.61 1.31 23.80
CA PHE A 53 1.55 0.83 22.91
C PHE A 53 1.55 1.58 21.57
N ALA A 54 1.61 2.92 21.59
CA ALA A 54 1.68 3.73 20.38
C ALA A 54 2.95 3.48 19.56
N GLU A 55 4.10 3.29 20.22
CA GLU A 55 5.36 2.91 19.55
C GLU A 55 5.24 1.58 18.82
N MET A 56 4.56 0.59 19.41
CA MET A 56 4.30 -0.70 18.76
C MET A 56 3.41 -0.55 17.52
N GLN A 57 2.32 0.23 17.59
CA GLN A 57 1.45 0.46 16.43
C GLN A 57 2.17 1.16 15.27
N GLU A 58 3.06 2.10 15.59
CA GLU A 58 3.89 2.77 14.59
C GLU A 58 4.86 1.79 13.92
N LEU A 59 5.52 0.92 14.70
CA LEU A 59 6.42 -0.11 14.17
C LEU A 59 5.66 -1.12 13.28
N GLU A 60 4.47 -1.56 13.68
CA GLU A 60 3.61 -2.41 12.85
C GLU A 60 3.27 -1.72 11.52
N SER A 61 2.90 -0.43 11.56
CA SER A 61 2.62 0.33 10.33
C SER A 61 3.85 0.45 9.42
N GLN A 62 5.06 0.51 9.97
CA GLN A 62 6.28 0.56 9.16
C GLN A 62 6.55 -0.79 8.48
N VAL A 63 6.39 -1.90 9.21
CA VAL A 63 6.51 -3.27 8.66
C VAL A 63 5.48 -3.47 7.53
N ASP A 64 4.22 -3.08 7.74
CA ASP A 64 3.17 -3.19 6.72
C ASP A 64 3.52 -2.41 5.43
N VAL A 65 4.19 -1.25 5.57
CA VAL A 65 4.63 -0.45 4.42
C VAL A 65 5.79 -1.14 3.69
N GLU A 66 6.77 -1.68 4.41
CA GLU A 66 7.88 -2.42 3.80
C GLU A 66 7.38 -3.67 3.07
N ASP A 67 6.52 -4.47 3.71
CA ASP A 67 5.90 -5.65 3.10
C ASP A 67 5.09 -5.29 1.85
N ALA A 68 4.37 -4.16 1.87
CA ALA A 68 3.61 -3.69 0.72
C ALA A 68 4.51 -3.26 -0.45
N VAL A 69 5.67 -2.66 -0.17
CA VAL A 69 6.67 -2.29 -1.19
C VAL A 69 7.29 -3.53 -1.82
N ASP A 70 7.71 -4.49 -1.00
CA ASP A 70 8.31 -5.75 -1.45
C ASP A 70 7.30 -6.56 -2.28
N LEU A 71 6.05 -6.66 -1.82
CA LEU A 71 4.98 -7.30 -2.56
C LEU A 71 4.72 -6.61 -3.90
N PHE A 72 4.71 -5.27 -3.92
CA PHE A 72 4.51 -4.51 -5.14
C PHE A 72 5.62 -4.79 -6.15
N GLU A 73 6.89 -4.73 -5.75
CA GLU A 73 8.03 -5.02 -6.63
C GLU A 73 7.93 -6.45 -7.20
N HIS A 74 7.69 -7.42 -6.33
CA HIS A 74 7.58 -8.81 -6.72
C HIS A 74 6.40 -9.05 -7.68
N ALA A 75 5.20 -8.57 -7.33
CA ALA A 75 4.00 -8.72 -8.14
C ALA A 75 4.11 -7.99 -9.48
N PHE A 76 4.75 -6.82 -9.51
CA PHE A 76 5.00 -6.09 -10.75
C PHE A 76 5.93 -6.88 -11.68
N CYS A 77 7.05 -7.39 -11.16
CA CYS A 77 7.97 -8.23 -11.91
C CYS A 77 7.29 -9.50 -12.44
N MET A 78 6.45 -10.14 -11.63
CA MET A 78 5.64 -11.28 -12.08
C MET A 78 4.68 -10.88 -13.20
N GLY A 79 3.98 -9.75 -13.08
CA GLY A 79 3.10 -9.23 -14.12
C GLY A 79 3.82 -9.03 -15.45
N VAL A 80 5.02 -8.42 -15.44
CA VAL A 80 5.84 -8.26 -16.65
C VAL A 80 6.21 -9.62 -17.26
N ARG A 81 6.63 -10.60 -16.45
CA ARG A 81 6.96 -11.95 -16.92
C ARG A 81 5.76 -12.65 -17.55
N LEU A 82 4.57 -12.53 -16.95
CA LEU A 82 3.33 -13.06 -17.52
C LEU A 82 3.00 -12.42 -18.87
N MET A 83 3.20 -11.10 -19.00
CA MET A 83 2.97 -10.42 -20.28
C MET A 83 3.95 -10.89 -21.35
N ILE A 84 5.23 -11.13 -21.01
CA ILE A 84 6.21 -11.71 -21.94
C ILE A 84 5.81 -13.12 -22.35
N ASP A 85 5.37 -13.96 -21.42
CA ASP A 85 4.94 -15.33 -21.72
C ASP A 85 3.70 -15.36 -22.65
N ILE A 86 2.71 -14.51 -22.38
CA ILE A 86 1.45 -14.46 -23.14
C ILE A 86 1.64 -13.80 -24.52
N PHE A 87 2.37 -12.69 -24.59
CA PHE A 87 2.46 -11.86 -25.79
C PHE A 87 3.81 -11.97 -26.53
N GLY A 88 4.82 -12.56 -25.92
CA GLY A 88 6.16 -12.71 -26.50
C GLY A 88 6.25 -13.68 -27.68
N TYR A 89 5.14 -14.33 -28.05
CA TYR A 89 5.03 -15.19 -29.23
C TYR A 89 4.41 -14.52 -30.46
N THR A 90 4.34 -13.18 -30.53
CA THR A 90 4.11 -12.49 -31.81
C THR A 90 5.42 -12.28 -32.56
N GLU A 91 6.03 -13.36 -33.04
CA GLU A 91 7.05 -13.32 -34.11
C GLU A 91 7.29 -14.72 -34.72
N ILE A 92 6.26 -15.40 -35.21
CA ILE A 92 6.39 -16.39 -36.30
C ILE A 92 5.14 -16.32 -37.19
N ASP A 93 5.18 -15.45 -38.18
CA ASP A 93 4.82 -15.71 -39.60
C ASP A 93 5.28 -14.54 -40.48
#